data_AF-A0A3R7A3R2-F1
#
_entry.id   AF-A0A3R7A3R2-F1
#
_cell.length_a   1.000
_cell.length_b   1.000
_cell.length_c   1.000
_cell.angle_alpha   90.00
_cell.angle_beta   90.00
_cell.angle_gamma   90.00
#
_symmetry.space_group_name_H-M   'P 1'
#
loop_
_entity.id
_entity.type
_entity.pdbx_description
1 polymer ?
#
loop_
_entity_poly.entity_id
_entity_poly.type
_entity_poly.pdbx_seq_one_letter_code
_entity_poly.pdbx_strand_id
1 'polypeptide(L)' 'MTEHLTYPGSQIKIARDVYEPAEDSYLLIDAARRVIDRSDRMLRILEIGTGSGIVSSVLMHQIPKHLYVATDIS' A
#
# COMPACT_ATOMS: atom_id res chain seq x y z
N MET A 1 20.23 -1.00 7.54
CA MET A 1 19.42 -1.10 8.77
C MET A 1 18.02 -1.54 8.36
N THR A 2 17.18 -1.99 9.30
CA THR A 2 15.74 -2.11 9.03
C THR A 2 15.13 -0.75 9.36
N GLU A 3 14.68 -0.01 8.36
CA GLU A 3 14.03 1.28 8.59
C GLU A 3 12.53 1.06 8.81
N HIS A 4 11.98 1.77 9.80
CA HIS A 4 10.56 1.74 10.13
C HIS A 4 9.92 3.00 9.60
N LEU A 5 9.13 2.88 8.54
CA LEU A 5 8.36 4.00 8.02
C LEU A 5 6.99 4.03 8.69
N THR A 6 6.64 5.20 9.23
CA THR A 6 5.35 5.43 9.88
C THR A 6 4.46 6.21 8.93
N TYR A 7 3.50 5.53 8.33
CA TYR A 7 2.32 6.16 7.73
C TYR A 7 1.19 6.09 8.77
N PRO A 8 0.24 7.04 8.86
CA PRO A 8 -0.68 7.13 10.01
C PRO A 8 -1.30 5.78 10.44
N GLY A 9 -0.83 5.27 11.59
CA GLY A 9 -1.28 4.00 12.18
C GLY A 9 -0.64 2.72 11.63
N SER A 10 0.32 2.79 10.70
CA SER A 10 0.98 1.63 10.08
C SER A 10 2.50 1.69 10.25
N GLN A 11 3.09 0.59 10.74
CA GLN A 11 4.55 0.40 10.75
C GLN A 11 4.92 -0.62 9.68
N ILE A 12 5.79 -0.22 8.76
CA ILE A 12 6.22 -1.10 7.67
C ILE A 12 7.73 -1.27 7.72
N LYS A 13 8.12 -2.54 7.57
CA LYS A 13 9.50 -2.99 7.59
C LYS A 13 10.03 -2.98 6.17
N ILE A 14 11.00 -2.13 5.88
CA ILE A 14 11.60 -2.04 4.55
C ILE A 14 12.83 -2.95 4.47
N ALA A 15 12.89 -3.78 3.42
CA ALA A 15 14.05 -4.59 3.10
C ALA A 15 15.13 -3.72 2.43
N ARG A 16 16.40 -4.11 2.54
CA ARG A 16 17.48 -3.42 1.84
C ARG A 16 17.28 -3.57 0.33
N ASP A 17 17.63 -2.53 -0.43
CA ASP A 17 17.53 -2.47 -1.90
C ASP A 17 16.10 -2.47 -2.48
N VAL A 18 15.11 -2.08 -1.66
CA VAL A 18 13.73 -1.87 -2.10
C VAL A 18 13.43 -0.37 -2.11
N TYR A 19 12.65 0.09 -3.10
CA TYR A 19 12.25 1.49 -3.20
C TYR A 19 11.63 2.01 -1.89
N GLU A 20 12.21 3.07 -1.36
CA GLU A 20 11.72 3.75 -0.16
C GLU A 20 10.45 4.56 -0.51
N PRO A 21 9.35 4.36 0.22
CA PRO A 21 8.13 5.15 0.04
C PRO A 21 8.40 6.65 0.20
N ALA A 22 8.07 7.42 -0.83
CA ALA A 22 8.15 8.86 -0.85
C ALA A 22 6.75 9.50 -0.92
N GLU A 23 6.70 10.83 -1.08
CA GLU A 23 5.45 11.60 -1.15
C GLU A 23 4.48 11.07 -2.20
N ASP A 24 5.00 10.60 -3.33
CA ASP A 24 4.23 9.99 -4.42
C ASP A 24 3.46 8.73 -3.97
N SER A 25 4.08 7.91 -3.14
CA SER A 25 3.51 6.67 -2.60
C SER A 25 2.36 6.97 -1.65
N TYR A 26 2.52 7.99 -0.81
CA TYR A 26 1.46 8.45 0.11
C TYR A 26 0.30 9.11 -0.64
N LEU A 27 0.61 9.92 -1.66
CA LEU A 27 -0.40 10.51 -2.52
C LEU A 27 -1.22 9.43 -3.25
N LEU A 28 -0.57 8.35 -3.70
CA LEU A 28 -1.24 7.22 -4.34
C LEU A 28 -2.18 6.49 -3.38
N ILE A 29 -1.76 6.26 -2.13
CA ILE A 29 -2.62 5.66 -1.09
C ILE A 29 -3.89 6.51 -0.88
N ASP A 30 -3.73 7.82 -0.70
CA ASP A 30 -4.84 8.74 -0.49
C ASP A 30 -5.80 8.76 -1.69
N ALA A 31 -5.25 8.80 -2.90
CA ALA A 31 -6.03 8.80 -4.14
C ALA A 31 -6.79 7.49 -4.33
N ALA A 32 -6.13 6.34 -4.15
CA ALA A 32 -6.74 5.02 -4.28
C ALA A 32 -7.87 4.82 -3.27
N ARG A 33 -7.65 5.21 -2.01
CA ARG A 33 -8.67 5.12 -0.96
C ARG A 33 -9.92 5.92 -1.30
N ARG A 34 -9.79 7.15 -1.81
CA ARG A 34 -10.94 7.97 -2.24
C ARG A 34 -11.79 7.31 -3.33
N VAL A 35 -11.19 6.48 -4.18
CA VAL A 35 -11.90 5.73 -5.22
C VAL A 35 -12.57 4.50 -4.61
N ILE A 36 -11.86 3.75 -3.75
CA ILE A 36 -12.38 2.53 -3.12
C ILE A 36 -13.53 2.83 -2.17
N ASP A 37 -13.44 3.88 -1.35
CA ASP A 37 -14.45 4.28 -0.36
C ASP A 37 -15.80 4.67 -1.01
N ARG A 38 -15.81 4.97 -2.32
CA ARG A 38 -17.04 5.24 -3.08
C ARG A 38 -17.78 3.97 -3.52
N SER A 39 -17.20 2.79 -3.27
CA SER A 39 -17.80 1.52 -3.65
C SER A 39 -18.38 0.79 -2.44
N ASP A 40 -19.66 0.44 -2.54
CA ASP A 40 -20.34 -0.42 -1.56
C ASP A 40 -20.01 -1.91 -1.74
N ARG A 41 -19.31 -2.27 -2.82
CA ARG A 41 -18.97 -3.67 -3.14
C ARG A 41 -17.60 -4.05 -2.59
N MET A 42 -17.45 -5.34 -2.30
CA MET A 42 -16.12 -5.93 -2.13
C MET A 42 -15.37 -5.84 -3.47
N LEU A 43 -14.14 -5.35 -3.43
CA LEU A 43 -13.31 -5.14 -4.61
C LEU A 43 -12.17 -6.15 -4.63
N ARG A 44 -11.64 -6.39 -5.83
CA ARG A 44 -10.38 -7.08 -6.06
C ARG A 44 -9.38 -6.04 -6.55
N ILE A 45 -8.35 -5.77 -5.75
CA ILE A 45 -7.38 -4.71 -5.96
C ILE A 45 -6.06 -5.38 -6.34
N LEU A 46 -5.49 -4.98 -7.48
CA LEU A 46 -4.20 -5.44 -7.97
C LEU A 46 -3.22 -4.27 -7.98
N GLU A 47 -2.09 -4.42 -7.30
CA GLU A 47 -0.93 -3.55 -7.40
C GLU A 47 0.15 -4.18 -8.30
N ILE A 48 0.68 -3.39 -9.22
CA ILE A 48 1.78 -3.77 -10.12
C ILE A 48 2.98 -2.90 -9.77
N GLY A 49 4.12 -3.54 -9.46
CA GLY A 49 5.32 -2.84 -8.98
C GLY A 49 5.19 -2.46 -7.50
N THR A 50 4.92 -3.45 -6.65
CA THR A 50 4.62 -3.21 -5.22
C THR A 50 5.82 -2.71 -4.41
N GLY A 51 7.05 -2.94 -4.86
CA GLY A 51 8.27 -2.49 -4.21
C GLY A 51 8.28 -2.88 -2.73
N SER A 52 8.22 -1.89 -1.84
CA SER A 52 8.18 -2.08 -0.38
C SER A 52 6.86 -2.68 0.14
N GLY A 53 5.83 -2.75 -0.70
CA GLY A 53 4.50 -3.19 -0.31
C GLY A 53 3.68 -2.14 0.44
N ILE A 54 4.18 -0.90 0.53
CA ILE A 54 3.58 0.18 1.34
C ILE A 54 2.12 0.44 0.96
N VAL A 55 1.82 0.52 -0.34
CA VAL A 55 0.50 0.95 -0.83
C VAL A 55 -0.54 -0.11 -0.50
N SER A 56 -0.33 -1.36 -0.94
CA SER A 56 -1.27 -2.46 -0.65
C SER A 56 -1.37 -2.76 0.85
N SER A 57 -0.26 -2.72 1.60
CA SER A 57 -0.29 -3.04 3.03
C SER A 57 -1.07 -2.02 3.83
N VAL A 58 -0.88 -0.73 3.55
CA VAL A 58 -1.64 0.34 4.21
C VAL A 58 -3.12 0.26 3.87
N LEU A 59 -3.46 0.08 2.59
CA LEU A 59 -4.86 -0.07 2.18
C LEU A 59 -5.49 -1.30 2.84
N MET A 60 -4.81 -2.46 2.83
CA MET A 60 -5.30 -3.67 3.49
C MET A 60 -5.53 -3.45 4.99
N HIS A 61 -4.64 -2.70 5.68
CA HIS A 61 -4.81 -2.40 7.09
C HIS A 61 -5.99 -1.46 7.38
N GLN A 62 -6.15 -0.41 6.57
CA GLN A 62 -7.17 0.62 6.79
C GLN A 62 -8.57 0.21 6.31
N ILE A 63 -8.66 -0.58 5.24
CA ILE A 63 -9.91 -1.00 4.60
C ILE A 63 -9.88 -2.52 4.28
N PRO A 64 -9.81 -3.40 5.30
CA PRO A 64 -9.50 -4.83 5.15
C PRO A 64 -10.55 -5.68 4.42
N LYS A 65 -11.72 -5.12 4.11
CA LYS A 65 -12.85 -5.87 3.50
C LYS A 65 -12.59 -6.31 2.05
N HIS A 66 -11.57 -5.78 1.39
CA HIS A 66 -11.28 -6.06 -0.02
C HIS A 66 -10.25 -7.18 -0.18
N LEU A 67 -10.19 -7.77 -1.38
CA LEU A 67 -9.13 -8.70 -1.75
C LEU A 67 -7.97 -7.92 -2.38
N TYR A 68 -6.75 -8.12 -1.87
CA TYR A 68 -5.54 -7.47 -2.37
C TYR A 68 -4.60 -8.51 -2.98
N VAL A 69 -4.06 -8.20 -4.16
CA VAL A 69 -2.99 -8.93 -4.82
C VAL A 69 -1.94 -7.91 -5.21
N ALA A 70 -0.68 -8.21 -4.92
CA ALA A 70 0.45 -7.34 -5.24
C ALA A 70 1.51 -8.15 -5.99
N THR A 71 2.13 -7.53 -7.00
CA THR A 71 3.15 -8.16 -7.84
C THR A 71 4.34 -7.24 -8.00
N ASP A 72 5.53 -7.82 -8.12
CA ASP A 72 6.76 -7.12 -8.49
C ASP A 72 7.56 -7.96 -9.49
N ILE A 73 8.50 -7.33 -10.20
CA ILE A 73 9.45 -8.02 -11.08
C ILE A 73 10.75 -8.39 -10.34
N SER A 74 11.02 -7.72 -9.22
CA SER A 74 12.28 -7.81 -8.44
C SER A 74 12.46 -9.13 -7.70
#